data_AF-A0A7D5USW0-F1
#
_entry.id   AF-A0A7D5USW0-F1
#
_cell.length_a   1.000
_cell.length_b   1.000
_cell.length_c   1.000
_cell.angle_alpha   90.00
_cell.angle_beta   90.00
_cell.angle_gamma   90.00
#
_symmetry.space_group_name_H-M   'P 1'
#
loop_
_entity.id
_entity.type
_entity.pdbx_description
1 polymer ?
#
loop_
_entity_poly.entity_id
_entity_poly.type
_entity_poly.pdbx_seq_one_letter_code
_entity_poly.pdbx_strand_id
1 'polypeptide(L)'
;MTSTKTEGMSIHFGPFEVTKQVFLTTPHSYALVNLKPLIPGHILVCPLKSHLRLTDLSPTETADLFGTVQLTQRMLAQKYLPEPGNLLSGSFTVAVQDGPDSGQTVPHLHVHVIPRRKGDVGDSPDAIYVKMSTEDGNIGGAMWDRERRPAPAGRMPRIEDADRSPRTQEQMEAEADEYKTILRNLGIA
;
A
#
# COMPACT_ATOMS: atom_id res chain seq x y z
N MET A 1 8.61 -10.06 -16.42
CA MET A 1 7.17 -10.29 -16.70
C MET A 1 6.40 -9.98 -15.42
N THR A 2 5.12 -9.66 -15.53
CA THR A 2 4.18 -9.58 -14.40
C THR A 2 3.86 -10.98 -13.86
N SER A 3 3.49 -11.09 -12.58
CA SER A 3 3.09 -12.36 -11.96
C SER A 3 2.15 -12.14 -10.76
N THR A 4 1.16 -13.04 -10.60
CA THR A 4 0.36 -13.18 -9.36
C THR A 4 0.93 -14.21 -8.37
N LYS A 5 2.00 -14.93 -8.78
CA LYS A 5 2.66 -15.99 -8.02
C LYS A 5 3.80 -15.45 -7.17
N THR A 6 3.86 -15.90 -5.92
CA THR A 6 4.91 -15.59 -4.94
C THR A 6 5.50 -16.84 -4.28
N GLU A 7 5.12 -18.04 -4.75
CA GLU A 7 5.62 -19.32 -4.27
C GLU A 7 7.15 -19.41 -4.41
N GLY A 8 7.85 -19.68 -3.30
CA GLY A 8 9.32 -19.73 -3.26
C GLY A 8 10.02 -18.36 -3.18
N MET A 9 9.28 -17.25 -3.15
CA MET A 9 9.83 -15.91 -2.87
C MET A 9 9.84 -15.65 -1.35
N SER A 10 10.66 -14.69 -0.92
CA SER A 10 10.61 -14.10 0.42
C SER A 10 10.66 -12.58 0.26
N ILE A 11 9.49 -11.93 0.35
CA ILE A 11 9.31 -10.51 0.05
C ILE A 11 9.19 -9.74 1.36
N HIS A 12 9.97 -8.68 1.51
CA HIS A 12 10.04 -7.88 2.74
C HIS A 12 9.67 -6.41 2.49
N PHE A 13 8.86 -5.85 3.38
CA PHE A 13 8.59 -4.41 3.46
C PHE A 13 9.27 -3.85 4.70
N GLY A 14 10.35 -3.07 4.50
CA GLY A 14 11.31 -2.79 5.58
C GLY A 14 11.81 -4.09 6.23
N PRO A 15 11.71 -4.24 7.57
CA PRO A 15 12.10 -5.48 8.26
C PRO A 15 11.03 -6.60 8.19
N PHE A 16 9.82 -6.30 7.74
CA PHE A 16 8.66 -7.19 7.88
C PHE A 16 8.50 -8.13 6.69
N GLU A 17 8.32 -9.44 6.92
CA GLU A 17 7.96 -10.36 5.83
C GLU A 17 6.49 -10.16 5.42
N VAL A 18 6.24 -9.98 4.12
CA VAL A 18 4.92 -9.65 3.55
C VAL A 18 4.51 -10.57 2.40
N THR A 19 5.25 -11.66 2.15
CA THR A 19 5.11 -12.56 0.98
C THR A 19 3.67 -12.97 0.66
N LYS A 20 2.84 -13.21 1.68
CA LYS A 20 1.45 -13.65 1.52
C LYS A 20 0.45 -12.52 1.23
N GLN A 21 0.81 -11.29 1.60
CA GLN A 21 0.01 -10.07 1.40
C GLN A 21 0.23 -9.45 0.02
N VAL A 22 1.21 -9.96 -0.73
CA VAL A 22 1.53 -9.55 -2.10
C VAL A 22 0.56 -10.19 -3.08
N PHE A 23 0.04 -9.38 -4.01
CA PHE A 23 -0.92 -9.81 -5.03
C PHE A 23 -0.44 -9.56 -6.47
N LEU A 24 0.62 -8.78 -6.66
CA LEU A 24 1.27 -8.54 -7.95
C LEU A 24 2.78 -8.40 -7.74
N THR A 25 3.57 -9.02 -8.60
CA THR A 25 5.02 -8.78 -8.76
C THR A 25 5.35 -8.45 -10.21
N THR A 26 6.40 -7.67 -10.40
CA THR A 26 6.96 -7.21 -11.67
C THR A 26 8.49 -7.38 -11.63
N PRO A 27 9.25 -7.09 -12.71
CA PRO A 27 10.71 -7.19 -12.69
C PRO A 27 11.42 -6.45 -11.55
N HIS A 28 10.90 -5.31 -11.10
CA HIS A 28 11.54 -4.49 -10.06
C HIS A 28 10.61 -4.08 -8.92
N SER A 29 9.32 -4.42 -8.93
CA SER A 29 8.33 -3.93 -7.98
C SER A 29 7.36 -5.03 -7.52
N TYR A 30 6.64 -4.75 -6.43
CA TYR A 30 5.54 -5.57 -5.95
C TYR A 30 4.42 -4.69 -5.36
N ALA A 31 3.20 -5.23 -5.32
CA ALA A 31 2.06 -4.57 -4.70
C ALA A 31 1.42 -5.47 -3.63
N LEU A 32 1.05 -4.84 -2.50
CA LEU A 32 0.54 -5.52 -1.31
C LEU A 32 -0.63 -4.78 -0.64
N VAL A 33 -1.43 -5.53 0.11
CA VAL A 33 -2.56 -5.00 0.90
C VAL A 33 -2.09 -4.30 2.20
N ASN A 34 -2.71 -3.17 2.57
CA ASN A 34 -2.13 -2.10 3.42
C ASN A 34 -2.19 -2.26 4.97
N LEU A 35 -2.52 -3.43 5.52
CA LEU A 35 -2.80 -3.66 6.96
C LEU A 35 -3.93 -2.80 7.57
N LYS A 36 -3.70 -1.50 7.84
CA LYS A 36 -4.67 -0.51 8.37
C LYS A 36 -5.13 0.47 7.26
N PRO A 37 -5.83 -0.01 6.20
CA PRO A 37 -6.20 0.82 5.05
C PRO A 37 -7.03 2.04 5.45
N LEU A 38 -6.56 3.24 5.08
CA LEU A 38 -7.26 4.52 5.31
C LEU A 38 -8.71 4.50 4.85
N ILE A 39 -8.96 3.96 3.66
CA ILE A 39 -10.28 3.60 3.11
C ILE A 39 -10.14 2.28 2.32
N PRO A 40 -11.24 1.55 2.05
CA PRO A 40 -11.20 0.29 1.31
C PRO A 40 -10.48 0.40 -0.03
N GLY A 41 -9.61 -0.57 -0.34
CA GLY A 41 -8.80 -0.55 -1.57
C GLY A 41 -7.49 0.24 -1.47
N HIS A 42 -7.17 0.88 -0.34
CA HIS A 42 -5.82 1.41 -0.09
C HIS A 42 -4.81 0.24 -0.10
N ILE A 43 -3.87 0.28 -1.05
CA ILE A 43 -2.74 -0.64 -1.20
C ILE A 43 -1.41 0.12 -1.16
N LEU A 44 -0.31 -0.61 -1.06
CA LEU A 44 1.02 -0.09 -1.33
C LEU A 44 1.61 -0.71 -2.60
N VAL A 45 2.47 0.04 -3.28
CA VAL A 45 3.37 -0.45 -4.35
C VAL A 45 4.79 -0.09 -3.97
N CYS A 46 5.69 -1.07 -3.96
CA CYS A 46 7.06 -0.95 -3.44
C CYS A 46 8.08 -1.54 -4.44
N PRO A 47 9.34 -1.08 -4.48
CA PRO A 47 10.39 -1.77 -5.22
C PRO A 47 10.74 -3.12 -4.53
N LEU A 48 11.11 -4.15 -5.30
CA LEU A 48 11.55 -5.45 -4.76
C LEU A 48 12.87 -5.33 -3.99
N LYS A 49 13.77 -4.45 -4.44
CA LYS A 49 14.96 -4.06 -3.69
C LYS A 49 14.55 -2.99 -2.68
N SER A 50 14.84 -3.20 -1.40
CA SER A 50 14.62 -2.19 -0.37
C SER A 50 15.51 -0.97 -0.63
N HIS A 51 14.86 0.16 -0.84
CA HIS A 51 15.45 1.49 -1.03
C HIS A 51 14.84 2.43 0.02
N LEU A 52 15.58 3.40 0.54
CA LEU A 52 15.06 4.30 1.57
C LEU A 52 14.30 5.48 0.95
N ARG A 53 14.83 6.02 -0.15
CA ARG A 53 14.39 7.24 -0.80
C ARG A 53 14.04 7.01 -2.27
N LEU A 54 13.18 7.88 -2.82
CA LEU A 54 12.86 7.89 -4.25
C LEU A 54 14.11 8.14 -5.13
N THR A 55 15.08 8.88 -4.61
CA THR A 55 16.38 9.16 -5.27
C THR A 55 17.31 7.95 -5.39
N ASP A 56 17.05 6.87 -4.66
CA ASP A 56 17.89 5.66 -4.68
C ASP A 56 17.57 4.74 -5.88
N LEU A 57 16.43 4.97 -6.54
CA LEU A 57 15.96 4.17 -7.67
C LEU A 57 16.75 4.47 -8.96
N SER A 58 17.08 3.41 -9.69
CA SER A 58 17.45 3.53 -11.10
C SER A 58 16.27 4.02 -11.96
N PRO A 59 16.52 4.55 -13.18
CA PRO A 59 15.46 4.89 -14.13
C PRO A 59 14.55 3.69 -14.47
N THR A 60 15.10 2.48 -14.51
CA THR A 60 14.36 1.23 -14.75
C THR A 60 13.46 0.85 -13.58
N GLU A 61 13.94 0.96 -12.34
CA GLU A 61 13.11 0.74 -11.14
C GLU A 61 12.01 1.81 -11.02
N THR A 62 12.33 3.07 -11.31
CA THR A 62 11.35 4.17 -11.32
C THR A 62 10.22 3.93 -12.33
N ALA A 63 10.57 3.52 -13.57
CA ALA A 63 9.60 3.23 -14.62
C ALA A 63 8.72 2.01 -14.27
N ASP A 64 9.32 0.95 -13.72
CA ASP A 64 8.62 -0.26 -13.30
C ASP A 64 7.68 -0.01 -12.10
N LEU A 65 8.11 0.82 -11.14
CA LEU A 65 7.31 1.20 -9.97
C LEU A 65 6.02 1.93 -10.38
N PHE A 66 6.12 2.98 -11.18
CA PHE A 66 4.94 3.72 -11.65
C PHE A 66 4.15 2.98 -12.73
N GLY A 67 4.79 2.11 -13.51
CA GLY A 67 4.09 1.13 -14.35
C GLY A 67 3.23 0.18 -13.52
N THR A 68 3.75 -0.31 -12.40
CA THR A 68 3.01 -1.16 -11.45
C THR A 68 1.85 -0.40 -10.81
N VAL A 69 2.03 0.87 -10.44
CA VAL A 69 0.93 1.74 -9.98
C VAL A 69 -0.21 1.82 -11.01
N GLN A 70 0.09 1.98 -12.30
CA GLN A 70 -0.95 1.98 -13.34
C GLN A 70 -1.68 0.63 -13.45
N LEU A 71 -0.97 -0.49 -13.32
CA LEU A 71 -1.58 -1.83 -13.31
C LEU A 71 -2.51 -2.01 -12.10
N THR A 72 -2.09 -1.58 -10.92
CA THR A 72 -2.92 -1.68 -9.72
C THR A 72 -4.12 -0.73 -9.76
N GLN A 73 -4.00 0.47 -10.33
CA GLN A 73 -5.15 1.35 -10.57
C GLN A 73 -6.21 0.70 -11.47
N ARG A 74 -5.80 0.01 -12.54
CA ARG A 74 -6.73 -0.73 -13.42
C ARG A 74 -7.45 -1.87 -12.69
N MET A 75 -6.75 -2.60 -11.82
CA MET A 75 -7.32 -3.62 -10.95
C MET A 75 -8.33 -3.01 -9.96
N LEU A 76 -7.90 -1.99 -9.21
CA LEU A 76 -8.74 -1.31 -8.22
C LEU A 76 -9.98 -0.68 -8.87
N ALA A 77 -9.89 -0.21 -10.12
CA ALA A 77 -11.01 0.33 -10.86
C ALA A 77 -12.15 -0.67 -11.12
N GLN A 78 -11.85 -1.98 -11.19
CA GLN A 78 -12.89 -3.01 -11.34
C GLN A 78 -13.74 -3.19 -10.08
N LYS A 79 -13.18 -2.91 -8.89
CA LYS A 79 -13.81 -3.20 -7.59
C LYS A 79 -14.25 -1.96 -6.81
N TYR A 80 -13.46 -0.88 -6.89
CA TYR A 80 -13.56 0.28 -6.00
C TYR A 80 -13.92 1.61 -6.69
N LEU A 81 -14.15 1.65 -8.00
CA LEU A 81 -14.80 2.81 -8.64
C LEU A 81 -16.31 2.58 -8.80
N PRO A 82 -17.13 3.62 -9.03
CA PRO A 82 -18.59 3.48 -9.15
C PRO A 82 -19.04 2.63 -10.34
N GLU A 83 -18.34 2.72 -11.47
CA GLU A 83 -18.55 1.86 -12.65
C GLU A 83 -17.32 0.94 -12.83
N PRO A 84 -17.47 -0.39 -12.68
CA PRO A 84 -16.37 -1.34 -12.81
C PRO A 84 -15.55 -1.17 -14.09
N GLY A 85 -14.26 -0.87 -13.92
CA GLY A 85 -13.31 -0.71 -15.01
C GLY A 85 -13.32 0.65 -15.72
N ASN A 86 -14.34 1.49 -15.50
CA ASN A 86 -14.34 2.85 -16.01
C ASN A 86 -13.46 3.74 -15.09
N LEU A 87 -12.22 3.96 -15.51
CA LEU A 87 -11.24 4.81 -14.83
C LEU A 87 -11.69 6.27 -14.63
N LEU A 88 -12.69 6.75 -15.38
CA LEU A 88 -13.24 8.10 -15.27
C LEU A 88 -14.46 8.19 -14.33
N SER A 89 -14.98 7.07 -13.82
CA SER A 89 -16.14 7.05 -12.91
C SER A 89 -15.81 7.48 -11.47
N GLY A 90 -14.52 7.60 -11.14
CA GLY A 90 -14.02 8.16 -9.89
C GLY A 90 -12.56 8.58 -10.04
N SER A 91 -11.79 8.52 -8.95
CA SER A 91 -10.41 9.06 -8.95
C SER A 91 -9.45 8.16 -8.16
N PHE A 92 -8.18 8.57 -8.05
CA PHE A 92 -7.19 7.95 -7.18
C PHE A 92 -6.38 9.02 -6.45
N THR A 93 -6.05 8.78 -5.18
CA THR A 93 -4.95 9.46 -4.51
C THR A 93 -3.73 8.55 -4.66
N VAL A 94 -2.67 9.08 -5.28
CA VAL A 94 -1.37 8.44 -5.42
C VAL A 94 -0.36 9.33 -4.71
N ALA A 95 0.33 8.79 -3.71
CA ALA A 95 1.19 9.57 -2.82
C ALA A 95 2.44 8.80 -2.40
N VAL A 96 3.54 9.53 -2.20
CA VAL A 96 4.83 9.00 -1.71
C VAL A 96 5.28 9.86 -0.54
N GLN A 97 5.50 9.25 0.61
CA GLN A 97 6.13 9.89 1.77
C GLN A 97 7.62 9.56 1.72
N ASP A 98 8.38 10.41 1.01
CA ASP A 98 9.83 10.25 0.82
C ASP A 98 10.61 10.83 2.01
N GLY A 99 10.90 9.98 3.01
CA GLY A 99 11.68 10.31 4.20
C GLY A 99 10.86 10.60 5.47
N PRO A 100 11.47 10.50 6.67
CA PRO A 100 10.74 10.61 7.95
C PRO A 100 9.91 11.88 8.12
N ASP A 101 10.46 13.05 7.76
CA ASP A 101 9.79 14.35 7.90
C ASP A 101 8.59 14.54 6.97
N SER A 102 8.38 13.63 6.01
CA SER A 102 7.17 13.56 5.17
C SER A 102 6.11 12.57 5.69
N GLY A 103 6.39 11.90 6.82
CA GLY A 103 5.55 10.87 7.43
C GLY A 103 5.90 9.43 7.03
N GLN A 104 7.10 9.17 6.49
CA GLN A 104 7.53 7.80 6.19
C GLN A 104 7.74 6.99 7.48
N THR A 105 6.90 5.97 7.71
CA THR A 105 6.92 5.18 8.97
C THR A 105 7.60 3.82 8.86
N VAL A 106 7.81 3.30 7.63
CA VAL A 106 8.61 2.11 7.34
C VAL A 106 9.80 2.52 6.46
N PRO A 107 11.05 2.15 6.81
CA PRO A 107 12.26 2.51 6.04
C PRO A 107 12.41 1.63 4.78
N HIS A 108 11.43 1.72 3.90
CA HIS A 108 11.38 1.13 2.57
C HIS A 108 10.44 2.01 1.75
N LEU A 109 10.90 2.58 0.63
CA LEU A 109 10.12 3.40 -0.29
C LEU A 109 8.81 2.70 -0.71
N HIS A 110 7.68 3.42 -0.63
CA HIS A 110 6.39 2.90 -1.06
C HIS A 110 5.51 4.00 -1.62
N VAL A 111 4.68 3.62 -2.60
CA VAL A 111 3.62 4.45 -3.17
C VAL A 111 2.30 3.99 -2.59
N HIS A 112 1.59 4.89 -1.92
CA HIS A 112 0.19 4.69 -1.56
C HIS A 112 -0.67 4.83 -2.81
N VAL A 113 -1.51 3.84 -3.09
CA VAL A 113 -2.51 3.91 -4.16
C VAL A 113 -3.88 3.68 -3.52
N ILE A 114 -4.73 4.70 -3.59
CA ILE A 114 -6.00 4.76 -2.86
C ILE A 114 -7.11 5.10 -3.87
N PRO A 115 -8.06 4.18 -4.15
CA PRO A 115 -9.20 4.47 -5.00
C PRO A 115 -10.14 5.46 -4.31
N ARG A 116 -10.66 6.44 -5.06
CA ARG A 116 -11.46 7.55 -4.53
C ARG A 116 -12.85 7.60 -5.13
N ARG A 117 -13.85 7.86 -4.29
CA ARG A 117 -15.26 8.08 -4.65
C ARG A 117 -15.75 9.38 -4.02
N LYS A 118 -16.78 10.02 -4.59
CA LYS A 118 -17.37 11.24 -4.02
C LYS A 118 -17.88 10.96 -2.58
N GLY A 119 -17.40 11.74 -1.61
CA GLY A 119 -17.78 11.64 -0.20
C GLY A 119 -17.06 10.55 0.61
N ASP A 120 -16.06 9.87 0.05
CA ASP A 120 -15.35 8.76 0.71
C ASP A 120 -14.56 9.13 1.98
N VAL A 121 -14.20 10.39 2.14
CA VAL A 121 -13.51 10.95 3.31
C VAL A 121 -14.26 12.16 3.92
N GLY A 122 -15.56 12.26 3.65
CA GLY A 122 -16.39 13.42 4.01
C GLY A 122 -16.37 14.54 2.96
N ASP A 123 -16.60 15.77 3.41
CA ASP A 123 -16.89 16.91 2.52
C ASP A 123 -15.65 17.50 1.82
N SER A 124 -14.44 17.31 2.38
CA SER A 124 -13.19 17.80 1.79
C SER A 124 -12.36 16.65 1.19
N PRO A 125 -12.03 16.67 -0.10
CA PRO A 125 -11.13 15.69 -0.72
C PRO A 125 -9.77 15.59 -0.01
N ASP A 126 -9.31 16.67 0.60
CA ASP A 126 -8.01 16.82 1.27
C ASP A 126 -7.95 16.14 2.65
N ALA A 127 -9.09 15.72 3.21
CA ALA A 127 -9.13 14.98 4.47
C ALA A 127 -8.33 13.66 4.40
N ILE A 128 -8.07 13.13 3.19
CA ILE A 128 -7.16 11.99 3.00
C ILE A 128 -5.71 12.32 3.42
N TYR A 129 -5.23 13.54 3.17
CA TYR A 129 -3.85 13.94 3.51
C TYR A 129 -3.69 14.13 5.01
N VAL A 130 -4.72 14.68 5.67
CA VAL A 130 -4.78 14.73 7.14
C VAL A 130 -4.70 13.30 7.70
N LYS A 131 -5.51 12.37 7.18
CA LYS A 131 -5.47 10.95 7.56
C LYS A 131 -4.12 10.26 7.29
N MET A 132 -3.40 10.62 6.24
CA MET A 132 -2.03 10.12 5.98
C MET A 132 -0.99 10.69 6.96
N SER A 133 -1.22 11.89 7.52
CA SER A 133 -0.30 12.56 8.44
C SER A 133 -0.49 12.21 9.93
N THR A 134 -1.61 11.59 10.30
CA THR A 134 -1.90 11.17 11.68
C THR A 134 -1.57 9.69 11.90
N GLU A 135 -1.79 9.18 13.13
CA GLU A 135 -1.67 7.73 13.43
C GLU A 135 -2.51 6.85 12.50
N ASP A 136 -3.53 7.40 11.84
CA ASP A 136 -4.28 6.70 10.80
C ASP A 136 -3.38 6.21 9.65
N GLY A 137 -2.36 6.98 9.27
CA GLY A 137 -1.37 6.66 8.25
C GLY A 137 -0.15 5.87 8.75
N ASN A 138 -0.05 5.61 10.06
CA ASN A 138 1.15 5.04 10.69
C ASN A 138 1.25 3.51 10.49
N ILE A 139 1.52 3.10 9.25
CA ILE A 139 1.68 1.70 8.86
C ILE A 139 2.84 1.04 9.62
N GLY A 140 3.97 1.74 9.79
CA GLY A 140 5.11 1.23 10.55
C GLY A 140 4.77 0.94 12.01
N GLY A 141 4.07 1.85 12.68
CA GLY A 141 3.56 1.64 14.03
C GLY A 141 2.66 0.40 14.12
N ALA A 142 1.73 0.24 13.18
CA ALA A 142 0.80 -0.89 13.13
C ALA A 142 1.47 -2.25 12.83
N MET A 143 2.52 -2.26 12.01
CA MET A 143 3.31 -3.48 11.75
C MET A 143 4.13 -3.86 12.99
N TRP A 144 4.80 -2.90 13.62
CA TRP A 144 5.58 -3.15 14.85
C TRP A 144 4.71 -3.62 16.03
N ASP A 145 3.45 -3.21 16.13
CA ASP A 145 2.54 -3.73 17.17
C ASP A 145 2.26 -5.23 17.05
N ARG A 146 2.43 -5.83 15.86
CA ARG A 146 2.34 -7.29 15.67
C ARG A 146 3.59 -8.04 16.12
N GLU A 147 4.78 -7.46 15.90
CA GLU A 147 6.07 -8.14 16.12
C GLU A 147 6.77 -7.75 17.43
N ARG A 148 6.15 -6.85 18.21
CA ARG A 148 6.70 -6.00 19.30
C ARG A 148 7.48 -4.80 18.78
N ARG A 149 6.99 -3.59 19.11
CA ARG A 149 7.72 -2.32 18.96
C ARG A 149 9.08 -2.41 19.69
N PRO A 150 10.19 -2.03 19.04
CA PRO A 150 11.43 -1.71 19.72
C PRO A 150 11.16 -0.65 20.80
N ALA A 151 11.79 -0.77 21.96
CA ALA A 151 11.58 0.18 23.06
C ALA A 151 11.96 1.60 22.59
N PRO A 152 11.05 2.60 22.65
CA PRO A 152 11.36 3.94 22.18
C PRO A 152 12.43 4.59 23.07
N ALA A 153 13.46 5.14 22.45
CA ALA A 153 14.51 5.89 23.15
C ALA A 153 14.07 7.30 23.61
N GLY A 154 12.84 7.71 23.30
CA GLY A 154 12.27 9.03 23.58
C GLY A 154 11.12 8.99 24.59
N ARG A 155 10.91 10.11 25.30
CA ARG A 155 9.89 10.26 26.36
C ARG A 155 8.49 10.66 25.84
N MET A 156 8.14 10.38 24.59
CA MET A 156 6.79 10.72 24.11
C MET A 156 5.75 9.73 24.68
N PRO A 157 4.58 10.21 25.14
CA PRO A 157 3.48 9.34 25.53
C PRO A 157 3.01 8.47 24.35
N ARG A 158 2.42 7.32 24.66
CA ARG A 158 1.72 6.51 23.65
C ARG A 158 0.51 7.31 23.16
N ILE A 159 0.45 7.62 21.87
CA ILE A 159 -0.80 8.07 21.25
C ILE A 159 -1.70 6.83 21.20
N GLU A 160 -2.92 6.95 21.73
CA GLU A 160 -3.87 5.84 21.75
C GLU A 160 -4.33 5.50 20.33
N ASP A 161 -4.51 4.19 20.06
CA ASP A 161 -4.94 3.69 18.75
C ASP A 161 -6.29 4.32 18.35
N ALA A 162 -6.27 5.27 17.41
CA ALA A 162 -7.47 5.92 16.90
C ALA A 162 -8.35 4.94 16.11
N ASP A 163 -9.43 4.45 16.75
CA ASP A 163 -10.67 3.83 16.24
C ASP A 163 -10.61 2.75 15.14
N ARG A 164 -9.44 2.40 14.60
CA ARG A 164 -9.25 1.44 13.50
C ARG A 164 -8.29 0.32 13.90
N SER A 165 -8.88 -0.79 14.31
CA SER A 165 -8.17 -2.05 14.56
C SER A 165 -7.40 -2.51 13.32
N PRO A 166 -6.18 -3.05 13.47
CA PRO A 166 -5.49 -3.71 12.36
C PRO A 166 -6.29 -4.93 11.87
N ARG A 167 -6.29 -5.16 10.56
CA ARG A 167 -6.89 -6.37 9.97
C ARG A 167 -6.17 -7.64 10.45
N THR A 168 -6.85 -8.78 10.40
CA THR A 168 -6.22 -10.08 10.65
C THR A 168 -5.35 -10.48 9.45
N GLN A 169 -4.48 -11.48 9.63
CA GLN A 169 -3.69 -12.04 8.53
C GLN A 169 -4.59 -12.69 7.45
N GLU A 170 -5.60 -13.46 7.87
CA GLU A 170 -6.57 -14.11 6.98
C GLU A 170 -7.35 -13.10 6.13
N GLN A 171 -7.78 -11.97 6.71
CA GLN A 171 -8.45 -10.89 5.97
C GLN A 171 -7.55 -10.28 4.89
N MET A 172 -6.25 -10.16 5.15
CA MET A 172 -5.28 -9.63 4.19
C MET A 172 -4.97 -10.63 3.08
N GLU A 173 -4.82 -11.92 3.41
CA GLU A 173 -4.59 -12.99 2.45
C GLU A 173 -5.80 -13.15 1.51
N ALA A 174 -7.03 -13.10 2.04
CA ALA A 174 -8.25 -13.13 1.24
C ALA A 174 -8.40 -11.92 0.30
N GLU A 175 -8.08 -10.70 0.74
CA GLU A 175 -8.08 -9.51 -0.14
C GLU A 175 -7.00 -9.62 -1.23
N ALA A 176 -5.81 -10.12 -0.90
CA ALA A 176 -4.75 -10.34 -1.87
C ALA A 176 -5.13 -11.39 -2.93
N ASP A 177 -5.77 -12.49 -2.55
CA ASP A 177 -6.22 -13.53 -3.49
C ASP A 177 -7.40 -13.08 -4.38
N GLU A 178 -8.28 -12.21 -3.86
CA GLU A 178 -9.28 -11.54 -4.68
C GLU A 178 -8.62 -10.65 -5.74
N TYR A 179 -7.63 -9.83 -5.36
CA TYR A 179 -6.90 -8.97 -6.30
C TYR A 179 -6.11 -9.78 -7.35
N LYS A 180 -5.48 -10.90 -6.97
CA LYS A 180 -4.86 -11.85 -7.92
C LYS A 180 -5.87 -12.35 -8.94
N THR A 181 -7.11 -12.62 -8.51
CA THR A 181 -8.19 -13.07 -9.40
C THR A 181 -8.62 -11.98 -10.38
N ILE A 182 -8.76 -10.74 -9.91
CA ILE A 182 -9.09 -9.59 -10.78
C ILE A 182 -7.97 -9.35 -11.82
N LEU A 183 -6.70 -9.42 -11.42
CA LEU A 183 -5.56 -9.24 -12.33
C LEU A 183 -5.52 -10.28 -13.46
N ARG A 184 -5.84 -11.54 -13.15
CA ARG A 184 -5.95 -12.63 -14.14
C ARG A 184 -7.09 -12.37 -15.12
N ASN A 185 -8.26 -11.95 -14.62
CA ASN A 185 -9.42 -11.61 -15.45
C ASN A 185 -9.15 -10.40 -16.37
N LEU A 186 -8.23 -9.51 -15.98
CA LEU A 186 -7.76 -8.39 -16.80
C LEU A 186 -6.63 -8.75 -17.78
N GLY A 187 -6.13 -9.99 -17.77
CA GLY A 187 -4.98 -10.41 -18.57
C GLY A 187 -3.67 -9.72 -18.18
N ILE A 188 -3.56 -9.22 -16.94
CA ILE A 188 -2.36 -8.50 -16.46
C ILE A 188 -1.32 -9.48 -15.90
N ALA A 189 -1.72 -10.58 -15.26
CA ALA A 189 -0.86 -11.51 -14.52
C ALA A 189 -1.56 -12.86 -14.19
#